data_AF-A0AAN0JJ11-F1
#
_entry.id   AF-A0AAN0JJ11-F1
#
_cell.length_a   1.000
_cell.length_b   1.000
_cell.length_c   1.000
_cell.angle_alpha   90.00
_cell.angle_beta   90.00
_cell.angle_gamma   90.00
#
_symmetry.space_group_name_H-M   'P 1'
#
loop_
_entity.id
_entity.type
_entity.pdbx_description
1 polymer ?
#
loop_
_entity_poly.entity_id
_entity_poly.type
_entity_poly.pdbx_seq_one_letter_code
_entity_poly.pdbx_strand_id
1 'polypeptide(L)'
;MNVGLAAQVLSKSVADMFKTLRKSKEKQDTSIYDDTTETEKFCRYFNYLFDCLNTRQLYEAEDKRNDAMLPYKSKDDLRLKWLANDFLTYLESWQNYAQTRTDLSRDERNKLTLSHQTIEGLKITVYSFLELIPFLLSLQGAKFVLSEKFNQDGVEIFFAKQRARCGRGDNPTAKQFMHNTQAIRTTKSLSFGSSSNIRKRKLSLNVDELSQPIRKKARNK
;
A
#
# COMPACT_ATOMS: atom_id res chain seq x y z
N MET A 1 2.52 14.01 -6.63
CA MET A 1 2.72 12.57 -6.92
C MET A 1 1.35 11.91 -6.95
N ASN A 2 1.02 11.14 -7.99
CA ASN A 2 -0.30 10.54 -8.15
C ASN A 2 -0.16 9.01 -8.28
N VAL A 3 -0.34 8.30 -7.16
CA VAL A 3 -0.28 6.84 -7.11
C VAL A 3 -1.41 6.20 -7.93
N GLY A 4 -2.55 6.89 -8.08
CA GLY A 4 -3.68 6.39 -8.87
C GLY A 4 -3.33 6.14 -10.34
N LEU A 5 -2.51 6.99 -10.95
CA LEU A 5 -2.03 6.78 -12.33
C LEU A 5 -1.13 5.55 -12.42
N ALA A 6 -0.22 5.37 -11.46
CA ALA A 6 0.66 4.20 -11.42
C ALA A 6 -0.15 2.88 -11.28
N ALA A 7 -1.15 2.87 -10.40
CA ALA A 7 -2.03 1.73 -10.21
C ALA A 7 -2.88 1.41 -11.48
N GLN A 8 -3.28 2.43 -12.25
CA GLN A 8 -3.98 2.23 -13.52
C GLN A 8 -3.09 1.62 -14.60
N VAL A 9 -1.83 2.05 -14.67
CA VAL A 9 -0.84 1.53 -15.63
C VAL A 9 -0.47 0.07 -15.31
N LEU A 10 -0.22 -0.23 -14.04
CA LEU A 10 0.14 -1.57 -13.57
C LEU A 10 -1.08 -2.36 -13.12
N SER A 11 -2.07 -2.48 -14.00
CA SER A 11 -3.36 -3.07 -13.68
C SER A 11 -3.59 -4.42 -14.38
N LYS A 12 -4.53 -5.20 -13.82
CA LYS A 12 -5.03 -6.43 -14.43
C LYS A 12 -5.59 -6.19 -15.84
N SER A 13 -6.31 -5.10 -16.06
CA SER A 13 -6.89 -4.80 -17.38
C SER A 13 -5.82 -4.53 -18.43
N VAL A 14 -4.73 -3.85 -18.08
CA VAL A 14 -3.58 -3.64 -18.98
C VAL A 14 -2.89 -4.98 -19.31
N ALA A 15 -2.73 -5.86 -18.32
CA ALA A 15 -2.22 -7.21 -18.56
C ALA A 15 -3.14 -8.01 -19.50
N ASP A 16 -4.45 -7.98 -19.27
CA ASP A 16 -5.44 -8.67 -20.12
C ASP A 16 -5.49 -8.06 -21.54
N MET A 17 -5.25 -6.76 -21.69
CA MET A 17 -5.11 -6.10 -22.99
C MET A 17 -3.92 -6.66 -23.78
N PHE A 18 -2.73 -6.73 -23.18
CA PHE A 18 -1.55 -7.32 -23.84
C PHE A 18 -1.82 -8.76 -24.30
N LYS A 19 -2.46 -9.57 -23.44
CA LYS A 19 -2.85 -10.94 -23.76
C LYS A 19 -3.82 -11.03 -24.93
N THR A 20 -4.79 -10.11 -24.99
CA THR A 20 -5.84 -10.11 -26.01
C THR A 20 -5.30 -9.65 -27.35
N LEU A 21 -4.50 -8.58 -27.37
CA LEU A 21 -3.89 -8.05 -28.59
C LEU A 21 -2.92 -9.04 -29.21
N ARG A 22 -2.09 -9.73 -28.42
CA ARG A 22 -1.20 -10.80 -28.91
C ARG A 22 -1.95 -12.00 -29.52
N LYS A 23 -3.19 -12.24 -29.10
CA LYS A 23 -4.04 -13.32 -29.65
C LYS A 23 -4.89 -12.87 -30.84
N SER A 24 -5.07 -11.57 -31.03
CA SER A 24 -5.84 -11.04 -32.14
C SER A 24 -5.10 -11.29 -33.45
N LYS A 25 -5.79 -11.83 -34.44
CA LYS A 25 -5.28 -12.00 -35.81
C LYS A 25 -5.84 -10.94 -36.77
N GLU A 26 -6.40 -9.85 -36.25
CA GLU A 26 -7.01 -8.81 -37.08
C GLU A 26 -6.00 -7.98 -37.87
N LYS A 27 -6.48 -7.37 -38.96
CA LYS A 27 -5.74 -6.73 -40.07
C LYS A 27 -4.87 -5.52 -39.72
N GLN A 28 -4.64 -5.22 -38.45
CA GLN A 28 -3.79 -4.12 -38.00
C GLN A 28 -2.42 -4.65 -37.60
N ASP A 29 -1.37 -3.83 -37.70
CA ASP A 29 -0.01 -4.20 -37.34
C ASP A 29 0.12 -4.43 -35.81
N THR A 30 -0.32 -5.61 -35.36
CA THR A 30 -0.26 -6.05 -33.96
C THR A 30 1.07 -6.72 -33.64
N SER A 31 2.03 -6.73 -34.58
CA SER A 31 3.36 -7.34 -34.41
C SER A 31 4.12 -6.77 -33.20
N ILE A 32 3.87 -5.50 -32.86
CA ILE A 32 4.42 -4.84 -31.67
C ILE A 32 4.02 -5.54 -30.36
N TYR A 33 2.94 -6.32 -30.35
CA TYR A 33 2.45 -7.04 -29.17
C TYR A 33 2.93 -8.50 -29.07
N ASP A 34 3.67 -9.00 -30.07
CA ASP A 34 4.11 -10.39 -30.09
C ASP A 34 5.05 -10.71 -28.92
N ASP A 35 5.90 -9.76 -28.54
CA ASP A 35 6.88 -9.90 -27.46
C ASP A 35 6.48 -9.21 -26.14
N THR A 36 5.18 -9.08 -25.85
CA THR A 36 4.72 -8.42 -24.61
C THR A 36 4.43 -9.39 -23.46
N THR A 37 4.95 -10.63 -23.52
CA THR A 37 4.65 -11.66 -22.52
C THR A 37 5.21 -11.29 -21.15
N GLU A 38 6.45 -10.80 -21.10
CA GLU A 38 7.07 -10.37 -19.85
C GLU A 38 6.46 -9.07 -19.31
N THR A 39 6.04 -8.15 -20.18
CA THR A 39 5.32 -6.94 -19.77
C THR A 39 3.94 -7.26 -19.19
N GLU A 40 3.19 -8.18 -19.81
CA GLU A 40 1.94 -8.69 -19.24
C GLU A 40 2.18 -9.26 -17.85
N LYS A 41 3.19 -10.12 -17.72
CA LYS A 41 3.53 -10.77 -16.45
C LYS A 41 3.89 -9.75 -15.38
N PHE A 42 4.70 -8.75 -15.72
CA PHE A 42 5.07 -7.65 -14.84
C PHE A 42 3.82 -6.89 -14.34
N CYS A 43 2.94 -6.44 -15.25
CA CYS A 43 1.70 -5.75 -14.88
C CYS A 43 0.82 -6.63 -13.96
N ARG A 44 0.68 -7.93 -14.27
CA ARG A 44 -0.14 -8.85 -13.49
C ARG A 44 0.42 -9.10 -12.09
N TYR A 45 1.73 -9.30 -11.97
CA TYR A 45 2.40 -9.54 -10.69
C TYR A 45 2.35 -8.30 -9.80
N PHE A 46 2.64 -7.11 -10.34
CA PHE A 46 2.58 -5.87 -9.57
C PHE A 46 1.16 -5.47 -9.19
N ASN A 47 0.16 -5.69 -10.06
CA ASN A 47 -1.24 -5.51 -9.68
C ASN A 47 -1.60 -6.41 -8.49
N TYR A 48 -1.29 -7.71 -8.58
CA TYR A 48 -1.64 -8.66 -7.52
C TYR A 48 -0.93 -8.37 -6.19
N LEU A 49 0.36 -8.03 -6.25
CA LEU A 49 1.14 -7.55 -5.10
C LEU A 49 0.47 -6.33 -4.46
N PHE A 50 0.12 -5.33 -5.26
CA PHE A 50 -0.48 -4.10 -4.76
C PHE A 50 -1.83 -4.39 -4.07
N ASP A 51 -2.69 -5.20 -4.71
CA ASP A 51 -4.00 -5.55 -4.17
C ASP A 51 -3.90 -6.34 -2.87
N CYS A 52 -3.00 -7.33 -2.77
CA CYS A 52 -2.86 -8.15 -1.57
C CYS A 52 -2.24 -7.39 -0.39
N LEU A 53 -1.47 -6.33 -0.65
CA LEU A 53 -0.90 -5.47 0.36
C LEU A 53 -1.78 -4.24 0.69
N ASN A 54 -2.94 -4.09 0.05
CA ASN A 54 -3.79 -2.90 0.20
C ASN A 54 -5.27 -3.23 0.47
N THR A 55 -5.54 -4.21 1.33
CA THR A 55 -6.90 -4.55 1.76
C THR A 55 -7.37 -3.61 2.88
N ARG A 56 -8.41 -2.81 2.62
CA ARG A 56 -8.88 -1.75 3.53
C ARG A 56 -10.08 -2.15 4.39
N GLN A 57 -10.97 -2.99 3.85
CA GLN A 57 -12.23 -3.34 4.51
C GLN A 57 -12.65 -4.80 4.24
N LEU A 58 -13.57 -5.32 5.05
CA LEU A 58 -13.97 -6.73 5.02
C LEU A 58 -14.63 -7.18 3.71
N TYR A 59 -15.40 -6.30 3.09
CA TYR A 59 -16.23 -6.59 1.91
C TYR A 59 -15.65 -6.00 0.61
N GLU A 60 -14.44 -5.42 0.66
CA GLU A 60 -13.83 -4.78 -0.52
C GLU A 60 -13.63 -5.73 -1.69
N ALA A 61 -13.21 -6.95 -1.37
CA ALA A 61 -13.03 -8.00 -2.35
C ALA A 61 -14.34 -8.36 -3.08
N GLU A 62 -15.47 -8.36 -2.36
CA GLU A 62 -16.79 -8.65 -2.93
C GLU A 62 -17.25 -7.51 -3.83
N ASP A 63 -17.16 -6.27 -3.35
CA ASP A 63 -17.53 -5.06 -4.09
C ASP A 63 -16.73 -4.94 -5.41
N LYS A 64 -15.42 -5.20 -5.34
CA LYS A 64 -14.51 -5.08 -6.48
C LYS A 64 -14.35 -6.38 -7.28
N ARG A 65 -14.96 -7.48 -6.83
CA ARG A 65 -14.79 -8.83 -7.40
C ARG A 65 -13.32 -9.22 -7.55
N ASN A 66 -12.54 -9.00 -6.49
CA ASN A 66 -11.09 -9.21 -6.47
C ASN A 66 -10.63 -9.90 -5.18
N ASP A 67 -10.42 -11.22 -5.27
CA ASP A 67 -10.01 -12.05 -4.14
C ASP A 67 -8.62 -11.68 -3.58
N ALA A 68 -7.77 -11.01 -4.38
CA ALA A 68 -6.49 -10.51 -3.88
C ALA A 68 -6.68 -9.52 -2.71
N MET A 69 -7.82 -8.82 -2.66
CA MET A 69 -8.16 -7.83 -1.65
C MET A 69 -8.95 -8.40 -0.46
N LEU A 70 -8.94 -9.72 -0.25
CA LEU A 70 -9.59 -10.32 0.91
C LEU A 70 -8.84 -9.99 2.21
N PRO A 71 -9.51 -9.82 3.37
CA PRO A 71 -8.80 -9.78 4.64
C PRO A 71 -8.03 -11.07 4.86
N TYR A 72 -6.81 -11.01 5.39
CA TYR A 72 -6.08 -12.23 5.77
C TYR A 72 -6.76 -12.84 6.99
N LYS A 73 -7.23 -14.08 6.86
CA LYS A 73 -7.97 -14.80 7.93
C LYS A 73 -7.28 -16.09 8.37
N SER A 74 -6.31 -16.57 7.59
CA SER A 74 -5.59 -17.81 7.83
C SER A 74 -4.09 -17.58 7.72
N LYS A 75 -3.32 -18.35 8.49
CA LYS A 75 -1.86 -18.40 8.38
C LYS A 75 -1.44 -19.07 7.06
N ASP A 76 -2.27 -19.96 6.54
CA ASP A 76 -2.04 -20.71 5.30
C ASP A 76 -2.68 -20.04 4.06
N ASP A 77 -2.79 -18.71 4.07
CA ASP A 77 -3.37 -17.94 2.98
C ASP A 77 -2.57 -18.12 1.67
N LEU A 78 -3.28 -18.40 0.57
CA LEU A 78 -2.65 -18.63 -0.74
C LEU A 78 -1.84 -17.42 -1.22
N ARG A 79 -2.23 -16.20 -0.83
CA ARG A 79 -1.51 -14.98 -1.18
C ARG A 79 -0.14 -14.92 -0.51
N LEU A 80 -0.02 -15.40 0.73
CA LEU A 80 1.27 -15.50 1.41
C LEU A 80 2.17 -16.51 0.69
N LYS A 81 1.62 -17.66 0.28
CA LYS A 81 2.37 -18.65 -0.51
C LYS A 81 2.82 -18.08 -1.85
N TRP A 82 1.96 -17.33 -2.53
CA TRP A 82 2.29 -16.65 -3.78
C TRP A 82 3.39 -15.60 -3.60
N LEU A 83 3.32 -14.78 -2.54
CA LEU A 83 4.34 -13.80 -2.21
C LEU A 83 5.71 -14.47 -2.02
N ALA A 84 5.75 -15.59 -1.27
CA ALA A 84 6.96 -16.33 -0.98
C ALA A 84 7.54 -17.06 -2.21
N ASN A 85 6.70 -17.78 -2.95
CA ASN A 85 7.18 -18.74 -3.95
C ASN A 85 7.16 -18.21 -5.38
N ASP A 86 6.25 -17.29 -5.70
CA ASP A 86 6.10 -16.77 -7.06
C ASP A 86 6.72 -15.38 -7.19
N PHE A 87 6.37 -14.46 -6.29
CA PHE A 87 6.80 -13.06 -6.42
C PHE A 87 8.28 -12.84 -6.09
N LEU A 88 8.79 -13.41 -4.99
CA LEU A 88 10.21 -13.32 -4.65
C LEU A 88 11.09 -14.00 -5.72
N THR A 89 10.72 -15.21 -6.14
CA THR A 89 11.44 -15.92 -7.22
C THR A 89 11.39 -15.16 -8.53
N TYR A 90 10.27 -14.51 -8.86
CA TYR A 90 10.20 -13.61 -10.01
C TYR A 90 11.20 -12.45 -9.90
N LEU A 91 11.25 -11.74 -8.77
CA LEU A 91 12.21 -10.65 -8.55
C LEU A 91 13.66 -11.13 -8.67
N GLU A 92 13.99 -12.28 -8.07
CA GLU A 92 15.33 -12.87 -8.14
C GLU A 92 15.70 -13.26 -9.57
N SER A 93 14.79 -13.91 -10.31
CA SER A 93 15.03 -14.29 -11.70
C SER A 93 15.26 -13.07 -12.60
N TRP A 94 14.51 -11.99 -12.38
CA TRP A 94 14.66 -10.75 -13.13
C TRP A 94 15.99 -10.04 -12.82
N GLN A 95 16.38 -9.98 -11.55
CA GLN A 95 17.69 -9.45 -11.15
C GLN A 95 18.84 -10.27 -11.75
N ASN A 96 18.76 -11.59 -11.65
CA ASN A 96 19.77 -12.49 -12.18
C ASN A 96 19.90 -12.31 -13.69
N TYR A 97 18.79 -12.30 -14.42
CA TYR A 97 18.78 -12.07 -15.87
C TYR A 97 19.55 -10.79 -16.24
N ALA A 98 19.26 -9.67 -15.58
CA ALA A 98 19.96 -8.41 -15.87
C ALA A 98 21.44 -8.44 -15.50
N GLN A 99 21.81 -9.08 -14.39
CA GLN A 99 23.20 -9.14 -13.92
C GLN A 99 24.08 -10.09 -14.73
N THR A 100 23.52 -11.19 -15.26
CA THR A 100 24.27 -12.19 -16.03
C THR A 100 24.53 -11.79 -17.48
N ARG A 101 23.91 -10.71 -17.97
CA ARG A 101 24.18 -10.17 -19.31
C ARG A 101 25.65 -9.75 -19.43
N THR A 102 26.36 -10.29 -20.42
CA THR A 102 27.79 -10.00 -20.68
C THR A 102 27.98 -9.00 -21.82
N ASP A 103 26.93 -8.75 -22.60
CA ASP A 103 26.92 -7.89 -23.77
C ASP A 103 26.66 -6.40 -23.44
N LEU A 104 26.36 -6.09 -22.17
CA LEU A 104 25.99 -4.75 -21.70
C LEU A 104 26.94 -4.28 -20.60
N SER A 105 27.18 -2.97 -20.55
CA SER A 105 27.88 -2.34 -19.43
C SER A 105 27.10 -2.46 -18.12
N ARG A 106 27.77 -2.23 -16.99
CA ARG A 106 27.12 -2.25 -15.66
C ARG A 106 25.93 -1.27 -15.59
N ASP A 107 26.09 -0.07 -16.13
CA ASP A 107 25.06 0.96 -16.05
C ASP A 107 23.86 0.64 -16.94
N GLU A 108 24.07 0.02 -18.09
CA GLU A 108 22.99 -0.47 -18.95
C GLU A 108 22.24 -1.62 -18.28
N ARG A 109 22.94 -2.57 -17.65
CA ARG A 109 22.31 -3.67 -16.90
C ARG A 109 21.44 -3.15 -15.76
N ASN A 110 21.90 -2.13 -15.04
CA ASN A 110 21.12 -1.52 -13.96
C ASN A 110 19.80 -0.89 -14.46
N LYS A 111 19.75 -0.40 -15.71
CA LYS A 111 18.52 0.16 -16.31
C LYS A 111 17.49 -0.89 -16.72
N LEU A 112 17.86 -2.17 -16.78
CA LEU A 112 16.96 -3.28 -17.13
C LEU A 112 16.07 -3.74 -15.96
N THR A 113 16.34 -3.25 -14.75
CA THR A 113 15.63 -3.64 -13.52
C THR A 113 15.20 -2.42 -12.72
N LEU A 114 14.39 -2.63 -11.69
CA LEU A 114 14.12 -1.59 -10.70
C LEU A 114 15.40 -1.20 -9.95
N SER A 115 15.41 0.00 -9.38
CA SER A 115 16.52 0.44 -8.55
C SER A 115 16.81 -0.57 -7.42
N HIS A 116 18.08 -0.69 -7.04
CA HIS A 116 18.49 -1.59 -5.96
C HIS A 116 17.66 -1.34 -4.69
N GLN A 117 17.45 -0.07 -4.32
CA GLN A 117 16.66 0.32 -3.15
C GLN A 117 15.20 -0.12 -3.26
N THR A 118 14.60 -0.03 -4.45
CA THR A 118 13.23 -0.49 -4.68
C THR A 118 13.12 -2.00 -4.51
N ILE A 119 14.05 -2.77 -5.08
CA ILE A 119 14.00 -4.23 -4.98
C ILE A 119 14.22 -4.70 -3.54
N GLU A 120 15.20 -4.13 -2.83
CA GLU A 120 15.42 -4.44 -1.42
C GLU A 120 14.19 -4.06 -0.57
N GLY A 121 13.58 -2.90 -0.83
CA GLY A 121 12.34 -2.50 -0.16
C GLY A 121 11.18 -3.46 -0.41
N LEU A 122 11.04 -3.97 -1.64
CA LEU A 122 10.03 -4.99 -1.97
C LEU A 122 10.31 -6.31 -1.22
N LYS A 123 11.55 -6.79 -1.21
CA LYS A 123 11.93 -8.01 -0.49
C LYS A 123 11.65 -7.88 1.01
N ILE A 124 12.10 -6.79 1.64
CA ILE A 124 11.85 -6.50 3.05
C ILE A 124 10.35 -6.48 3.34
N THR A 125 9.55 -5.82 2.49
CA THR A 125 8.10 -5.75 2.65
C THR A 125 7.48 -7.15 2.62
N VAL A 126 7.87 -7.97 1.64
CA VAL A 126 7.35 -9.34 1.49
C VAL A 126 7.74 -10.21 2.68
N TYR A 127 9.03 -10.29 3.03
CA TYR A 127 9.48 -11.08 4.18
C TYR A 127 8.82 -10.63 5.48
N SER A 128 8.67 -9.32 5.69
CA SER A 128 7.98 -8.78 6.86
C SER A 128 6.52 -9.24 6.90
N PHE A 129 5.82 -9.24 5.76
CA PHE A 129 4.43 -9.70 5.68
C PHE A 129 4.27 -11.20 5.94
N LEU A 130 5.19 -12.01 5.41
CA LEU A 130 5.19 -13.46 5.60
C LEU A 130 5.28 -13.85 7.07
N GLU A 131 6.02 -13.09 7.88
CA GLU A 131 6.13 -13.31 9.33
C GLU A 131 5.02 -12.60 10.13
N LEU A 132 4.71 -11.35 9.77
CA LEU A 132 3.80 -10.51 10.54
C LEU A 132 2.36 -11.00 10.49
N ILE A 133 1.87 -11.44 9.32
CA ILE A 133 0.48 -11.86 9.16
C ILE A 133 0.19 -13.12 10.01
N PRO A 134 0.97 -14.21 9.92
CA PRO A 134 0.77 -15.38 10.78
C PRO A 134 0.92 -15.09 12.27
N PHE A 135 1.87 -14.21 12.64
CA PHE A 135 2.05 -13.76 14.01
C PHE A 135 0.80 -13.04 14.53
N LEU A 136 0.27 -12.06 13.81
CA LEU A 136 -0.93 -11.32 14.22
C LEU A 136 -2.14 -12.24 14.34
N LEU A 137 -2.31 -13.17 13.40
CA LEU A 137 -3.39 -14.16 13.44
C LEU A 137 -3.24 -15.21 14.55
N SER A 138 -2.06 -15.31 15.18
CA SER A 138 -1.86 -16.15 16.36
C SER A 138 -2.30 -15.48 17.67
N LEU A 139 -2.48 -14.16 17.66
CA LEU A 139 -2.87 -13.41 18.85
C LEU A 139 -4.33 -13.70 19.22
N GLN A 140 -4.59 -13.83 20.52
CA GLN A 140 -5.94 -14.12 21.02
C GLN A 140 -6.91 -13.00 20.61
N GLY A 141 -8.00 -13.37 19.94
CA GLY A 141 -9.04 -12.44 19.48
C GLY A 141 -8.80 -11.80 18.11
N ALA A 142 -7.64 -12.01 17.47
CA ALA A 142 -7.39 -11.58 16.11
C ALA A 142 -8.15 -12.48 15.11
N LYS A 143 -9.20 -11.94 14.49
CA LYS A 143 -10.02 -12.68 13.51
C LYS A 143 -9.55 -12.53 12.07
N PHE A 144 -8.91 -11.40 11.78
CA PHE A 144 -8.43 -11.05 10.45
C PHE A 144 -7.37 -9.95 10.55
N VAL A 145 -6.62 -9.75 9.46
CA VAL A 145 -5.69 -8.64 9.28
C VAL A 145 -6.04 -7.87 7.99
N LEU A 146 -6.04 -6.54 8.09
CA LEU A 146 -6.23 -5.62 6.97
C LEU A 146 -4.88 -5.03 6.59
N SER A 147 -4.39 -5.34 5.39
CA SER A 147 -3.03 -4.98 4.96
C SER A 147 -2.82 -3.48 4.73
N GLU A 148 -3.88 -2.73 4.44
CA GLU A 148 -3.81 -1.26 4.32
C GLU A 148 -3.33 -0.58 5.62
N LYS A 149 -3.49 -1.22 6.79
CA LYS A 149 -3.05 -0.65 8.07
C LYS A 149 -1.53 -0.56 8.25
N PHE A 150 -0.76 -1.16 7.35
CA PHE A 150 0.70 -1.13 7.39
C PHE A 150 1.32 -0.07 6.47
N ASN A 151 0.50 0.65 5.68
CA ASN A 151 1.00 1.72 4.83
C ASN A 151 0.99 3.08 5.55
N GLN A 152 1.66 4.06 4.96
CA GLN A 152 1.76 5.42 5.52
C GLN A 152 0.63 6.36 5.06
N ASP A 153 -0.37 5.87 4.32
CA ASP A 153 -1.44 6.69 3.74
C ASP A 153 -2.19 7.47 4.82
N GLY A 154 -2.40 6.86 5.99
CA GLY A 154 -3.02 7.52 7.14
C GLY A 154 -2.26 8.78 7.60
N VAL A 155 -0.93 8.75 7.53
CA VAL A 155 -0.06 9.89 7.86
C VAL A 155 -0.08 10.92 6.74
N GLU A 156 -0.06 10.49 5.48
CA GLU A 156 -0.16 11.40 4.33
C GLU A 156 -1.50 12.15 4.29
N ILE A 157 -2.61 11.46 4.59
CA ILE A 157 -3.94 12.06 4.76
C ILE A 157 -3.93 13.09 5.89
N PHE A 158 -3.21 12.82 6.98
CA PHE A 158 -3.05 13.80 8.06
C PHE A 158 -2.32 15.05 7.57
N PHE A 159 -1.23 14.92 6.81
CA PHE A 159 -0.54 16.07 6.22
C PHE A 159 -1.40 16.82 5.19
N ALA A 160 -2.22 16.12 4.41
CA ALA A 160 -3.18 16.77 3.52
C ALA A 160 -4.18 17.63 4.31
N LYS A 161 -4.69 17.12 5.45
CA LYS A 161 -5.56 17.90 6.35
C LYS A 161 -4.86 19.11 6.96
N GLN A 162 -3.57 19.00 7.27
CA GLN A 162 -2.77 20.14 7.75
C GLN A 162 -2.69 21.26 6.73
N ARG A 163 -2.40 20.92 5.47
CA ARG A 163 -2.33 21.89 4.37
C ARG A 163 -3.69 22.49 4.05
N ALA A 164 -4.74 21.67 3.97
CA ALA A 164 -6.10 22.13 3.69
C ALA A 164 -6.61 23.17 4.70
N ARG A 165 -6.16 23.11 5.96
CA ARG A 165 -6.53 24.09 7.00
C ARG A 165 -5.84 25.45 6.87
N CYS A 166 -4.79 25.55 6.05
CA CYS A 166 -4.06 26.79 5.85
C CYS A 166 -4.61 27.64 4.69
N GLY A 167 -5.74 27.23 4.09
CA GLY A 167 -6.37 27.95 2.99
C GLY A 167 -5.45 28.03 1.78
N ARG A 168 -4.95 29.24 1.48
CA ARG A 168 -4.02 29.49 0.36
C ARG A 168 -2.53 29.24 0.72
N GLY A 169 -2.23 28.89 1.96
CA GLY A 169 -0.85 28.63 2.40
C GLY A 169 -0.52 27.14 2.43
N ASP A 170 0.03 26.58 1.37
CA ASP A 170 0.33 25.14 1.30
C ASP A 170 1.44 24.68 2.25
N ASN A 171 2.22 25.62 2.79
CA ASN A 171 3.38 25.34 3.65
C ASN A 171 3.19 25.98 5.04
N PRO A 172 2.60 25.26 6.00
CA PRO A 172 2.45 25.75 7.36
C PRO A 172 3.80 25.93 8.05
N THR A 173 3.96 27.01 8.80
CA THR A 173 5.02 27.14 9.80
C THR A 173 4.83 26.13 10.93
N ALA A 174 5.89 25.84 11.70
CA ALA A 174 5.81 24.94 12.86
C ALA A 174 4.71 25.36 13.86
N LYS A 175 4.53 26.67 14.09
CA LYS A 175 3.47 27.21 14.97
C LYS A 175 2.08 26.93 14.42
N GLN A 176 1.86 27.16 13.11
CA GLN A 176 0.59 26.86 12.45
C GLN A 176 0.30 25.36 12.45
N PHE A 177 1.30 24.52 12.21
CA PHE A 177 1.18 23.07 12.28
C PHE A 177 0.73 22.60 13.66
N MET A 178 1.29 23.16 14.74
CA MET A 178 0.87 22.86 16.11
C MET A 178 -0.58 23.27 16.38
N HIS A 179 -0.96 24.49 16.01
CA HIS A 179 -2.34 24.97 16.17
C HIS A 179 -3.35 24.12 15.36
N ASN A 180 -3.02 23.83 14.10
CA ASN A 180 -3.84 22.99 13.23
C ASN A 180 -3.95 21.56 13.78
N THR A 181 -2.87 21.01 14.34
CA THR A 181 -2.89 19.69 14.98
C THR A 181 -3.89 19.66 16.13
N GLN A 182 -3.89 20.67 17.01
CA GLN A 182 -4.86 20.75 18.10
C GLN A 182 -6.28 20.88 17.56
N ALA A 183 -6.49 21.72 16.55
CA ALA A 183 -7.81 21.88 15.94
C ALA A 183 -8.30 20.62 15.22
N ILE A 184 -7.42 19.85 14.56
CA ILE A 184 -7.76 18.55 13.94
C ILE A 184 -8.10 17.53 15.01
N ARG A 185 -7.37 17.50 16.13
CA ARG A 185 -7.66 16.62 17.27
C ARG A 185 -9.02 16.94 17.87
N THR A 186 -9.30 18.20 18.20
CA THR A 186 -10.60 18.59 18.75
C THR A 186 -11.72 18.33 17.77
N THR A 187 -11.56 18.67 16.49
CA THR A 187 -12.59 18.38 15.46
C THR A 187 -12.84 16.88 15.33
N LYS A 188 -11.83 16.02 15.34
CA LYS A 188 -12.01 14.55 15.27
C LYS A 188 -12.60 13.97 16.55
N SER A 189 -12.26 14.52 17.72
CA SER A 189 -12.86 14.13 19.00
C SER A 189 -14.32 14.60 19.12
N LEU A 190 -14.66 15.72 18.47
CA LEU A 190 -16.00 16.30 18.42
C LEU A 190 -16.83 15.79 17.23
N SER A 191 -16.21 15.23 16.19
CA SER A 191 -16.89 14.65 15.02
C SER A 191 -17.46 13.28 15.36
N PHE A 192 -18.44 13.25 16.26
CA PHE A 192 -19.52 12.28 16.18
C PHE A 192 -20.49 12.80 15.12
N GLY A 193 -20.28 12.41 13.86
CA GLY A 193 -21.25 12.71 12.80
C GLY A 193 -22.64 12.20 13.22
N SER A 194 -23.67 13.02 13.04
CA SER A 194 -25.05 12.75 13.45
C SER A 194 -25.76 11.65 12.64
N SER A 195 -25.02 10.81 11.91
CA SER A 195 -25.57 9.88 10.92
C SER A 195 -24.86 8.51 10.93
N SER A 196 -24.69 7.89 12.11
CA SER A 196 -24.30 6.47 12.19
C SER A 196 -25.20 5.69 13.15
N ASN A 197 -25.66 4.51 12.73
CA ASN A 197 -26.56 3.62 13.49
C ASN A 197 -25.86 2.83 14.60
N ILE A 198 -24.70 3.28 15.07
CA ILE A 198 -23.94 2.60 16.13
C ILE A 198 -24.12 3.37 17.44
N ARG A 199 -24.58 2.66 18.47
CA ARG A 199 -24.85 3.14 19.83
C ARG A 199 -23.71 4.06 20.30
N LYS A 200 -24.04 5.33 20.60
CA LYS A 200 -23.09 6.36 21.07
C LYS A 200 -22.26 5.79 22.24
N ARG A 201 -20.97 5.56 22.03
CA ARG A 201 -20.04 5.34 23.15
C ARG A 201 -19.88 6.67 23.88
N LYS A 202 -20.32 6.73 25.14
CA LYS A 202 -19.87 7.78 26.08
C LYS A 202 -18.37 7.59 26.25
N LEU A 203 -17.58 8.45 25.61
CA LEU A 203 -16.16 8.60 25.94
C LEU A 203 -16.09 9.40 27.24
N SER A 204 -15.72 8.74 28.33
CA SER A 204 -15.47 9.34 29.63
C SER A 204 -14.08 9.98 29.71
N LEU A 205 -13.58 10.57 28.62
CA LEU A 205 -12.29 11.23 28.61
C LEU A 205 -12.53 12.74 28.58
N ASN A 206 -12.19 13.36 29.71
CA ASN A 206 -12.37 14.78 29.93
C ASN A 206 -11.49 15.55 28.93
N VAL A 207 -12.12 16.34 28.06
CA VAL A 207 -11.44 17.08 26.98
C VAL A 207 -10.40 18.05 27.56
N ASP A 208 -10.61 18.51 28.80
CA ASP A 208 -9.68 19.36 29.54
C ASP A 208 -8.38 18.64 29.93
N GLU A 209 -8.39 17.31 30.03
CA GLU A 209 -7.19 16.53 30.38
C GLU A 209 -6.25 16.36 29.17
N LEU A 210 -6.82 16.26 27.96
CA LEU A 210 -6.08 16.14 26.69
C LEU A 210 -5.52 17.48 26.19
N SER A 211 -6.03 18.61 26.70
CA SER A 211 -5.56 19.94 26.36
C SER A 211 -4.40 20.43 27.23
N GLN A 212 -4.08 19.71 28.33
CA GLN A 212 -2.96 20.09 29.19
C GLN A 212 -1.60 19.79 28.53
N PRO A 213 -0.61 20.67 28.70
CA PRO A 213 0.77 20.40 28.30
C PRO A 213 1.28 19.10 28.94
N ILE A 214 2.04 18.30 28.18
CA ILE A 214 2.70 17.10 28.69
C ILE A 214 3.58 17.50 29.90
N ARG A 215 3.26 16.95 31.08
CA ARG A 215 4.00 17.23 32.31
C ARG A 215 5.44 16.73 32.15
N LYS A 216 6.41 17.63 32.28
CA LYS A 216 7.84 17.26 32.26
C LYS A 216 8.11 16.35 33.47
N LYS A 217 8.73 15.19 33.24
CA LYS A 217 9.23 14.33 34.32
C LYS A 217 10.22 15.14 35.17
N ALA A 218 9.99 15.19 36.47
CA ALA A 218 10.96 15.76 37.41
C ALA A 218 12.26 14.98 37.29
N ARG A 219 13.39 15.70 37.14
CA ARG A 219 14.71 15.10 37.30
C ARG A 219 14.87 14.80 38.78
N ASN A 220 14.96 13.51 39.12
CA ASN A 220 15.38 13.10 40.46
C ASN A 220 16.77 13.68 40.71
N LYS A 221 16.92 14.41 41.82
CA LYS A 221 18.22 14.82 42.36
C LYS A 221 18.89 13.64 43.02
#